data_AF-A0A959SK40-F1
#
_entry.id   AF-A0A959SK40-F1
#
_cell.length_a   1.000
_cell.length_b   1.000
_cell.length_c   1.000
_cell.angle_alpha   90.00
_cell.angle_beta   90.00
_cell.angle_gamma   90.00
#
_symmetry.space_group_name_H-M   'P 1'
#
loop_
_entity.id
_entity.type
_entity.pdbx_description
1 polymer ?
#
loop_
_entity_poly.entity_id
_entity_poly.type
_entity_poly.pdbx_seq_one_letter_code
_entity_poly.pdbx_strand_id
1 'polypeptide(L)' 'MKRRLGVVFNRTPFLRKLFYGLLDLLLLRAWHIQRELREWAADKRDRALDIYDAGAGFGQYSYWLSSKLP' A
#
# COMPACT_ATOMS: atom_id res chain seq x y z
N MET A 1 -17.91 22.70 9.16
CA MET A 1 -17.24 21.62 9.93
C MET A 1 -16.21 20.81 9.11
N LYS A 2 -16.51 20.33 7.89
CA LYS A 2 -15.58 19.51 7.05
C LYS A 2 -14.27 20.19 6.61
N ARG A 3 -14.22 21.52 6.46
CA ARG A 3 -13.01 22.25 6.03
C ARG A 3 -11.89 22.34 7.08
N ARG A 4 -12.21 22.23 8.38
CA ARG A 4 -11.18 22.36 9.45
C ARG A 4 -10.31 21.11 9.59
N LEU A 5 -10.83 19.94 9.25
CA LEU A 5 -10.09 18.68 9.34
C LEU A 5 -8.99 18.61 8.27
N GLY A 6 -9.27 19.03 7.03
CA GLY A 6 -8.28 19.08 5.94
C GLY A 6 -7.05 19.94 6.23
N VAL A 7 -7.21 21.02 7.02
CA VAL A 7 -6.11 21.92 7.41
C VAL A 7 -5.18 21.29 8.46
N VAL A 8 -5.70 20.38 9.29
CA VAL A 8 -4.90 19.70 10.33
C VAL A 8 -4.06 18.57 9.72
N PHE A 9 -4.56 17.89 8.69
CA PHE A 9 -3.83 16.78 8.03
C PHE A 9 -2.64 17.20 7.17
N ASN A 10 -2.60 18.46 6.71
CA ASN A 10 -1.51 18.97 5.88
C ASN A 10 -0.41 19.70 6.68
N ARG A 11 -0.54 19.79 8.02
CA ARG A 11 0.39 20.55 8.87
C ARG A 11 1.69 19.81 9.19
N THR A 12 1.68 18.48 9.24
CA THR A 12 2.88 17.68 9.55
C THR A 12 2.96 16.41 8.70
N PRO A 13 4.16 16.02 8.21
CA PRO A 13 4.34 14.82 7.39
C PRO A 13 3.88 13.53 8.09
N PHE A 14 3.95 13.51 9.42
CA PHE A 14 3.54 12.40 10.26
C PHE A 14 2.02 12.18 10.23
N LEU A 15 1.22 13.24 10.35
CA LEU A 15 -0.24 13.13 10.33
C LEU A 15 -0.77 12.66 8.98
N ARG A 16 -0.08 13.03 7.90
CA ARG A 16 -0.37 12.54 6.55
C ARG A 16 -0.09 11.03 6.41
N LYS A 17 1.02 10.52 6.97
CA LYS A 17 1.31 9.08 7.00
C LYS A 17 0.29 8.31 7.85
N LEU A 18 -0.10 8.85 9.01
CA LEU A 18 -1.14 8.27 9.86
C LEU A 18 -2.50 8.23 9.18
N PHE A 19 -2.87 9.30 8.46
CA PHE A 19 -4.10 9.35 7.67
C PHE A 19 -4.11 8.29 6.55
N TYR A 20 -3.00 8.11 5.84
CA TYR A 20 -2.89 7.04 4.85
C TYR A 20 -2.96 5.66 5.49
N GLY A 21 -2.31 5.43 6.64
CA GLY A 21 -2.43 4.16 7.37
C GLY A 21 -3.85 3.87 7.88
N LEU A 22 -4.61 4.91 8.27
CA LEU A 22 -6.02 4.77 8.66
C LEU A 22 -6.92 4.49 7.46
N LEU A 23 -6.67 5.11 6.31
CA LEU A 23 -7.35 4.74 5.06
C LEU A 23 -7.01 3.30 4.67
N ASP A 24 -5.77 2.87 4.81
CA ASP A 24 -5.32 1.51 4.50
C ASP A 24 -5.92 0.47 5.47
N LEU A 25 -6.11 0.83 6.74
CA LEU A 25 -6.76 0.00 7.77
C LEU A 25 -8.29 -0.08 7.57
N LEU A 26 -8.93 1.04 7.22
CA LEU A 26 -10.37 1.12 7.01
C LEU A 26 -10.79 0.58 5.63
N LEU A 27 -9.90 0.64 4.64
CA LEU A 27 -10.07 0.01 3.33
C LEU A 27 -9.50 -1.41 3.37
N LEU A 28 -10.30 -2.34 3.91
CA LEU A 28 -10.07 -3.80 3.92
C LEU A 28 -9.53 -4.37 2.59
N ARG A 29 -9.80 -3.67 1.49
CA ARG A 29 -9.36 -3.99 0.13
C ARG A 29 -7.84 -4.11 0.01
N ALA A 30 -7.05 -3.22 0.62
CA ALA A 30 -5.60 -3.24 0.47
C ALA A 30 -4.96 -4.43 1.20
N TRP A 31 -5.43 -4.72 2.42
CA TRP A 31 -4.98 -5.90 3.18
C TRP A 31 -5.37 -7.22 2.51
N HIS A 32 -6.58 -7.29 1.94
CA HIS A 32 -7.01 -8.46 1.18
C HIS A 32 -6.10 -8.69 -0.03
N ILE A 33 -5.84 -7.64 -0.83
CA ILE A 33 -4.93 -7.71 -1.98
C ILE A 33 -3.52 -8.16 -1.56
N GLN A 34 -2.96 -7.60 -0.48
CA GLN A 34 -1.65 -8.00 0.04
C GLN A 34 -1.63 -9.45 0.53
N ARG A 35 -2.72 -9.95 1.11
CA ARG A 35 -2.84 -11.34 1.55
C ARG A 35 -2.83 -12.30 0.36
N GLU A 36 -3.67 -12.04 -0.65
CA GLU A 36 -3.74 -12.87 -1.86
C GLU A 36 -2.40 -12.82 -2.64
N LEU A 37 -1.78 -11.64 -2.76
CA LEU A 37 -0.44 -11.49 -3.37
C LEU A 37 0.64 -12.23 -2.58
N ARG A 38 0.57 -12.26 -1.25
CA ARG A 38 1.52 -12.99 -0.40
C ARG A 38 1.42 -14.49 -0.61
N GLU A 39 0.21 -15.01 -0.69
CA GLU A 39 -0.04 -16.44 -0.95
C GLU A 39 0.40 -16.80 -2.37
N TRP A 40 0.08 -15.97 -3.37
CA TRP A 40 0.53 -16.14 -4.75
C TRP A 40 2.04 -16.02 -4.95
N ALA A 41 2.73 -15.22 -4.14
CA ALA A 41 4.18 -15.04 -4.21
C ALA A 41 4.95 -16.07 -3.37
N ALA A 42 4.28 -16.89 -2.55
CA ALA A 42 4.94 -17.84 -1.65
C ALA A 42 5.67 -18.96 -2.40
N ASP A 43 5.12 -19.40 -3.53
CA ASP A 43 5.64 -20.48 -4.38
C ASP A 43 6.55 -20.00 -5.51
N LYS A 44 6.77 -18.68 -5.65
CA LYS A 44 7.51 -18.08 -6.79
C LYS A 44 8.77 -17.31 -6.38
N ARG A 45 9.24 -17.50 -5.15
CA ARG A 45 10.45 -16.84 -4.61
C ARG A 45 11.76 -17.42 -5.14
N ASP A 46 11.67 -18.53 -5.87
CA ASP A 46 12.80 -19.27 -6.42
C ASP A 46 13.36 -18.68 -7.72
N ARG A 47 12.66 -17.68 -8.29
CA ARG A 47 12.97 -17.10 -9.61
C ARG A 47 12.78 -15.59 -9.61
N ALA A 48 13.47 -14.90 -10.51
CA ALA A 48 13.18 -13.51 -10.81
C ALA A 48 11.79 -13.39 -11.46
N LEU A 49 10.96 -12.48 -10.95
CA LEU A 49 9.60 -12.24 -11.45
C LEU A 49 9.50 -10.81 -11.96
N ASP A 50 9.13 -10.65 -13.23
CA ASP A 50 8.78 -9.35 -13.81
C ASP A 50 7.27 -9.12 -13.63
N ILE A 51 6.92 -8.17 -12.76
CA ILE A 51 5.52 -7.91 -12.38
C ILE A 51 5.12 -6.52 -12.87
N TYR A 52 4.12 -6.46 -13.75
CA TYR A 52 3.61 -5.22 -14.32
C TYR A 52 2.39 -4.71 -13.53
N ASP A 53 2.56 -3.59 -12.81
CA ASP A 53 1.48 -2.94 -12.06
C ASP A 53 0.69 -1.99 -12.97
N ALA A 54 -0.33 -2.53 -13.64
CA ALA A 54 -1.21 -1.82 -14.56
C ALA A 54 -2.14 -0.85 -13.79
N GLY A 55 -1.60 0.32 -13.44
CA GLY A 55 -2.34 1.36 -12.71
C GLY A 55 -1.93 1.49 -11.24
N ALA A 56 -0.62 1.43 -10.95
CA ALA A 56 -0.03 1.44 -9.60
C ALA A 56 -0.48 2.58 -8.66
N GLY A 57 -1.10 3.64 -9.18
CA GLY A 57 -1.47 4.82 -8.40
C GLY A 57 -0.22 5.45 -7.76
N PHE A 58 -0.05 5.28 -6.45
CA PHE A 58 1.13 5.74 -5.70
C PHE A 58 2.25 4.68 -5.56
N GLY A 59 2.14 3.50 -6.19
CA GLY A 59 3.19 2.48 -6.18
C GLY A 59 3.33 1.71 -4.87
N GLN A 60 2.30 1.70 -4.02
CA GLN A 60 2.33 1.10 -2.69
C GLN A 60 2.53 -0.43 -2.74
N TYR A 61 1.89 -1.09 -3.71
CA TYR A 61 2.02 -2.54 -3.88
C TYR A 61 3.35 -2.94 -4.50
N SER A 62 3.82 -2.20 -5.51
CA SER A 62 5.12 -2.45 -6.14
C SER A 62 6.27 -2.32 -5.13
N TYR A 63 6.24 -1.28 -4.28
CA TYR A 63 7.22 -1.09 -3.20
C TYR A 63 7.17 -2.21 -2.15
N TRP A 64 5.97 -2.64 -1.77
CA TRP A 64 5.82 -3.75 -0.83
C TRP A 64 6.35 -5.05 -1.42
N LEU A 65 6.08 -5.31 -2.71
CA LEU A 65 6.48 -6.54 -3.38
C LEU A 65 7.99 -6.62 -3.65
N SER A 66 8.62 -5.50 -4.03
CA SER A 66 10.07 -5.41 -4.18
C SER A 66 10.83 -5.62 -2.86
N SER A 67 10.18 -5.45 -1.71
CA SER A 67 10.78 -5.76 -0.39
C SER A 67 10.64 -7.23 0.02
N LYS A 68 9.83 -8.01 -0.71
CA LYS A 68 9.50 -9.41 -0.39
C LYS A 68 10.08 -10.42 -1.38
N LEU A 69 10.30 -10.00 -2.62
CA LEU A 69 10.92 -10.80 -3.67
C LEU A 69 12.42 -10.44 -3.76
N PRO A 70 13.29 -11.42 -4.06
CA PRO A 70 14.73 -11.23 -4.16
C PRO A 70 15.14 -10.34 -5.34
#